data_AF-A0A852UVD2-F1
#
_entry.id   AF-A0A852UVD2-F1
#
_cell.length_a   1.000
_cell.length_b   1.000
_cell.length_c   1.000
_cell.angle_alpha   90.00
_cell.angle_beta   90.00
_cell.angle_gamma   90.00
#
_symmetry.space_group_name_H-M   'P 1'
#
loop_
_entity.id
_entity.type
_entity.pdbx_description
1 polymer ?
#
loop_
_entity_poly.entity_id
_entity_poly.type
_entity_poly.pdbx_seq_one_letter_code
_entity_poly.pdbx_strand_id
1 'polypeptide(L)' 'MRKIEETQMDQKREEIIQRLVKEGVFKLYGKQLYELPLYALMKAYIIRTE' A
#
# COMPACT_ATOMS: atom_id res chain seq x y z
N MET A 1 -7.74 14.72 19.80
CA MET A 1 -7.83 14.59 18.32
C MET A 1 -6.71 13.63 17.90
N ARG A 2 -7.03 12.38 17.53
CA ARG A 2 -6.04 11.35 17.09
C ARG A 2 -6.63 10.41 16.02
N LYS A 3 -7.94 10.15 16.08
CA LYS A 3 -8.66 9.29 15.13
C LYS A 3 -8.61 9.70 13.65
N ILE A 4 -8.35 10.98 13.32
CA ILE A 4 -8.40 11.47 11.93
C ILE A 4 -7.13 11.09 11.15
N GLU A 5 -5.97 11.04 11.82
CA GLU A 5 -4.70 10.72 11.16
C GLU A 5 -4.59 9.20 10.86
N GLU A 6 -5.08 8.35 11.76
CA GLU A 6 -5.17 6.90 11.53
C GLU A 6 -6.06 6.59 10.32
N THR A 7 -7.23 7.23 10.21
CA THR A 7 -8.14 6.97 9.07
C THR A 7 -7.57 7.43 7.73
N GLN A 8 -6.81 8.52 7.69
CA GLN A 8 -6.13 8.96 6.46
C GLN A 8 -5.00 8.01 6.05
N MET A 9 -4.25 7.49 7.01
CA MET A 9 -3.20 6.51 6.76
C MET A 9 -3.77 5.19 6.24
N ASP A 10 -4.89 4.73 6.81
CA ASP A 10 -5.58 3.52 6.39
C ASP A 10 -6.15 3.64 4.97
N GLN A 11 -6.75 4.80 4.65
CA GLN A 11 -7.23 5.09 3.30
C GLN A 11 -6.11 5.06 2.28
N LYS A 12 -4.99 5.73 2.57
CA LYS A 12 -3.83 5.77 1.66
C LYS A 12 -3.22 4.39 1.47
N ARG A 13 -3.21 3.57 2.52
CA ARG A 13 -2.78 2.18 2.43
C ARG A 13 -3.65 1.39 1.45
N GLU A 14 -4.96 1.49 1.59
CA GLU A 14 -5.90 0.79 0.72
C GLU A 14 -5.77 1.25 -0.74
N GLU A 15 -5.66 2.56 -1.00
CA GLU A 15 -5.45 3.10 -2.35
C GLU A 15 -4.21 2.50 -3.04
N ILE A 16 -3.10 2.40 -2.31
CA ILE A 16 -1.86 1.81 -2.84
C ILE A 16 -2.07 0.33 -3.15
N ILE A 17 -2.68 -0.43 -2.24
CA ILE A 17 -2.93 -1.85 -2.44
C ILE A 17 -3.81 -2.08 -3.67
N GLN A 18 -4.90 -1.30 -3.81
CA GLN A 18 -5.81 -1.40 -4.94
C GLN A 18 -5.12 -1.11 -6.28
N ARG A 19 -4.21 -0.13 -6.34
CA ARG A 19 -3.41 0.11 -7.56
C ARG A 19 -2.48 -1.05 -7.88
N LEU A 20 -1.74 -1.55 -6.89
CA LEU A 20 -0.84 -2.70 -7.08
C LEU A 20 -1.62 -3.94 -7.55
N VAL A 21 -2.81 -4.20 -7.00
CA VAL A 21 -3.69 -5.30 -7.42
C VAL A 21 -4.16 -5.10 -8.87
N LYS A 22 -4.55 -3.88 -9.26
CA LYS A 22 -4.93 -3.56 -10.65
C LYS A 22 -3.80 -3.80 -11.64
N GLU A 23 -2.55 -3.65 -11.20
CA GLU A 23 -1.35 -3.94 -11.99
C GLU A 23 -0.93 -5.44 -11.94
N GLY A 24 -1.74 -6.29 -11.30
CA GLY A 24 -1.46 -7.73 -11.17
C GLY A 24 -0.42 -8.07 -10.09
N VAL A 25 -0.09 -7.15 -9.20
CA VAL A 25 0.82 -7.37 -8.07
C VAL A 25 0.00 -7.76 -6.85
N PHE A 26 0.15 -9.01 -6.41
CA PHE A 26 -0.56 -9.53 -5.22
C PHE A 26 0.39 -9.77 -4.04
N LYS A 27 1.69 -9.87 -4.32
CA LYS A 27 2.74 -10.16 -3.35
C LYS A 27 3.98 -9.33 -3.63
N LEU A 28 4.68 -8.93 -2.58
CA LEU A 28 6.03 -8.36 -2.64
C LEU A 28 6.90 -9.10 -1.62
N TYR A 29 8.13 -9.41 -1.98
CA TYR A 29 9.07 -10.11 -1.09
C TYR A 29 8.51 -11.40 -0.48
N GLY A 30 7.68 -12.14 -1.24
CA GLY A 30 7.04 -13.38 -0.79
C GLY A 30 5.84 -13.21 0.14
N LYS A 31 5.49 -11.97 0.53
CA LYS A 31 4.35 -11.66 1.42
C LYS A 31 3.20 -11.03 0.64
N GLN A 32 1.96 -11.26 1.05
CA GLN A 32 0.80 -10.58 0.49
C GLN A 32 0.83 -9.08 0.81
N LEU A 33 0.22 -8.25 -0.04
CA LEU A 33 0.21 -6.79 0.16
C LEU A 33 -0.36 -6.35 1.52
N TYR A 34 -1.43 -7.01 1.98
CA TYR A 34 -2.05 -6.73 3.27
C TYR A 34 -1.20 -7.12 4.48
N GLU A 35 -0.14 -7.90 4.28
CA GLU A 35 0.84 -8.27 5.33
C GLU A 35 2.02 -7.29 5.39
N LEU A 36 2.09 -6.33 4.47
CA LEU A 36 3.21 -5.40 4.37
C LEU A 36 2.95 -4.09 5.12
N PRO A 37 4.01 -3.49 5.68
CA PRO A 37 3.95 -2.14 6.23
C PRO A 37 3.76 -1.11 5.11
N LEU A 38 3.12 0.02 5.44
CA LEU A 38 2.84 1.11 4.49
C LEU A 38 4.08 1.56 3.72
N TYR A 39 5.24 1.64 4.38
CA TYR A 39 6.50 2.02 3.74
C TYR A 39 6.89 1.09 2.57
N ALA A 40 6.73 -0.23 2.75
CA ALA A 40 7.04 -1.19 1.70
C ALA A 40 6.07 -1.09 0.52
N LEU A 41 4.79 -0.84 0.81
CA LEU A 41 3.74 -0.60 -0.18
C LEU A 41 4.03 0.68 -0.99
N MET A 42 4.36 1.79 -0.30
CA MET A 42 4.73 3.06 -0.94
C MET A 42 5.96 2.94 -1.82
N LYS A 43 6.99 2.21 -1.37
CA LYS A 43 8.20 2.00 -2.17
C LYS A 43 7.88 1.27 -3.48
N ALA A 44 7.08 0.20 -3.41
CA ALA A 44 6.67 -0.54 -4.59
C ALA A 44 5.79 0.29 -5.53
N TYR A 45 4.93 1.14 -4.96
CA TYR A 45 4.09 2.06 -5.72
C TYR A 45 4.91 3.10 -6.48
N ILE A 46 5.86 3.78 -5.82
CA ILE A 46 6.68 4.82 -6.44
C ILE A 46 7.52 4.26 -7.59
N ILE A 47 8.19 3.12 -7.38
CA ILE A 47 9.04 2.47 -8.39
C ILE A 47 8.27 2.12 -9.68
N ARG A 48 6.95 1.91 -9.59
CA ARG A 48 6.10 1.52 -10.73
C ARG A 48 5.43 2.70 -11.42
N THR A 49 5.47 3.88 -10.79
CA THR A 49 4.93 5.12 -11.36
C THR A 49 5.97 5.95 -12.13
N GLU A 50 7.24 5.53 -12.13
CA GLU A 50 8.31 6.01 -13.04
C GLU A 50 8.36 5.15 -14.31
#